data_AF-A0A072U7E2-F1
#
_entry.id   AF-A0A072U7E2-F1
#
_cell.length_a   1.000
_cell.length_b   1.000
_cell.length_c   1.000
_cell.angle_alpha   90.00
_cell.angle_beta   90.00
_cell.angle_gamma   90.00
#
_symmetry.space_group_name_H-M   'P 1'
#
loop_
_entity.id
_entity.type
_entity.pdbx_description
1 polymer ?
#
loop_
_entity_poly.entity_id
_entity_poly.type
_entity_poly.pdbx_seq_one_letter_code
_entity_poly.pdbx_strand_id
1 'polypeptide(L)' 'MLGLKKVVMIIKAKIRSLKKKKAYNKVEKSESMRMEIRSRKAKKLIEETLKVADSPKSKTLF' A
#
# COMPACT_ATOMS: atom_id res chain seq x y z
N MET A 1 -32.61 -4.90 41.69
CA MET A 1 -32.64 -5.28 40.26
C MET A 1 -31.31 -4.96 39.55
N LEU A 2 -30.24 -5.72 39.83
CA LEU A 2 -28.90 -5.50 39.22
C LEU A 2 -28.50 -6.57 38.17
N GLY A 3 -29.18 -7.72 38.16
CA GLY A 3 -28.82 -8.86 37.29
C GLY A 3 -29.13 -8.62 35.80
N LEU A 4 -30.32 -8.10 35.47
CA LEU A 4 -30.72 -7.86 34.08
C LEU A 4 -29.83 -6.84 33.37
N LYS A 5 -29.46 -5.74 34.04
CA LYS A 5 -28.54 -4.74 33.49
C LYS A 5 -27.17 -5.36 33.15
N LYS A 6 -26.66 -6.25 34.02
CA LYS A 6 -25.38 -6.94 33.82
C LYS A 6 -25.42 -7.88 32.59
N VAL A 7 -26.51 -8.63 32.43
CA VAL A 7 -26.70 -9.54 31.28
C VAL A 7 -26.77 -8.76 29.97
N VAL A 8 -27.55 -7.68 29.94
CA VAL A 8 -27.67 -6.83 28.74
C VAL A 8 -26.32 -6.18 28.38
N MET A 9 -25.54 -5.74 29.35
CA MET A 9 -24.18 -5.21 29.09
C MET A 9 -23.25 -6.27 28.48
N ILE A 10 -23.28 -7.51 28.96
CA ILE A 10 -22.49 -8.61 28.41
C ILE A 10 -22.89 -8.90 26.96
N ILE A 11 -24.19 -8.98 26.68
CA ILE A 11 -24.71 -9.21 25.32
C ILE A 11 -24.28 -8.07 24.38
N LYS A 12 -24.42 -6.82 24.82
CA LYS A 12 -24.04 -5.64 24.03
C LYS A 12 -22.54 -5.57 23.75
N ALA A 13 -21.70 -5.92 24.73
CA ALA A 13 -20.26 -6.01 24.57
C ALA A 13 -19.87 -7.11 23.56
N LYS A 14 -20.51 -8.28 23.64
CA LYS A 14 -20.25 -9.40 22.74
C LYS A 14 -20.66 -9.07 21.30
N ILE A 15 -21.82 -8.44 21.08
CA ILE A 15 -22.24 -7.96 19.75
C ILE A 15 -21.26 -6.92 19.20
N ARG A 16 -20.75 -6.00 20.02
CA ARG A 16 -19.77 -4.99 19.59
C ARG A 16 -18.43 -5.62 19.21
N SER A 17 -18.00 -6.67 19.92
CA SER A 17 -16.79 -7.43 19.60
C SER A 17 -16.91 -8.24 18.31
N LEU A 18 -18.12 -8.73 17.99
CA LEU A 18 -18.42 -9.42 16.73
C LEU A 18 -18.49 -8.43 15.56
N LYS A 19 -18.95 -7.19 15.80
CA LYS A 19 -18.93 -6.08 14.84
C LYS A 19 -17.55 -5.42 14.73
N LYS A 20 -16.45 -6.18 14.80
CA LYS A 20 -15.14 -5.65 14.42
C LYS A 20 -15.22 -5.25 12.94
N LYS A 21 -15.03 -3.95 12.67
CA LYS A 21 -14.84 -3.45 11.30
C LYS A 21 -13.71 -4.27 10.68
N LYS A 22 -13.94 -4.83 9.49
CA LYS A 22 -12.90 -5.54 8.74
C LYS A 22 -11.68 -4.62 8.69
N ALA A 23 -10.59 -5.01 9.32
CA ALA A 23 -9.32 -4.33 9.15
C ALA A 23 -9.03 -4.36 7.64
N TYR A 24 -8.73 -3.20 7.06
CA TYR A 24 -8.36 -3.13 5.65
C TYR A 24 -7.16 -4.04 5.45
N ASN A 25 -7.38 -5.19 4.82
CA ASN A 25 -6.29 -6.07 4.41
C ASN A 25 -5.55 -5.28 3.34
N LYS A 26 -4.42 -4.67 3.73
CA LYS A 26 -3.50 -4.05 2.78
C LYS A 26 -3.05 -5.15 1.84
N VAL A 27 -3.66 -5.20 0.67
CA VAL A 27 -3.31 -6.15 -0.38
C VAL A 27 -1.88 -5.81 -0.78
N GLU A 28 -0.97 -6.77 -0.61
CA GLU A 28 0.37 -6.61 -1.13
C GLU A 28 0.31 -6.38 -2.64
N LYS A 29 1.22 -5.55 -3.16
CA LYS A 29 1.27 -5.33 -4.61
C LYS A 29 1.45 -6.66 -5.32
N SER A 30 0.56 -6.93 -6.27
CA SER A 30 0.68 -8.09 -7.15
C SER A 30 1.99 -8.06 -7.93
N GLU A 31 2.46 -9.24 -8.36
CA GLU A 31 3.66 -9.37 -9.19
C GLU A 31 3.56 -8.54 -10.47
N SER A 32 2.37 -8.45 -11.09
CA SER A 32 2.12 -7.60 -12.27
C SER A 32 2.40 -6.12 -11.99
N MET A 33 1.93 -5.60 -10.86
CA MET A 33 2.15 -4.21 -10.46
C MET A 33 3.62 -3.95 -10.14
N ARG A 34 4.33 -4.92 -9.54
CA ARG A 34 5.78 -4.82 -9.28
C ARG A 34 6.59 -4.77 -10.57
N MET A 35 6.24 -5.63 -11.54
CA MET A 35 6.83 -5.65 -12.88
C MET A 35 6.67 -4.30 -13.60
N GLU A 36 5.46 -3.74 -13.58
CA GLU A 36 5.17 -2.46 -14.22
C GLU A 36 6.01 -1.31 -13.62
N ILE A 37 6.11 -1.25 -12.29
CA ILE A 37 6.94 -0.24 -11.60
C ILE A 37 8.41 -0.37 -12.02
N ARG A 38 8.95 -1.59 -12.11
CA ARG A 38 10.33 -1.82 -12.58
C ARG A 38 10.52 -1.39 -14.03
N SER A 39 9.56 -1.71 -14.90
CA SER A 39 9.59 -1.31 -16.32
C SER A 39 9.61 0.21 -16.47
N ARG A 40 8.75 0.93 -15.74
CA ARG A 40 8.72 2.41 -15.77
C ARG A 40 10.04 3.01 -15.28
N LYS A 41 10.64 2.47 -14.22
CA LYS A 41 11.96 2.91 -13.72
C LYS A 41 13.05 2.69 -14.75
N ALA A 42 13.09 1.51 -15.39
CA ALA A 42 14.07 1.21 -16.42
C ALA A 42 13.94 2.15 -17.62
N LYS A 43 12.71 2.42 -18.08
CA LYS A 43 12.45 3.37 -19.17
C LYS A 43 12.95 4.78 -18.85
N LYS A 44 12.74 5.27 -17.61
CA LYS A 44 13.24 6.58 -17.17
C LYS A 44 14.76 6.67 -17.22
N LEU A 45 15.46 5.63 -16.75
CA LEU A 45 16.92 5.56 -16.80
C LEU A 45 17.45 5.54 -18.24
N ILE A 46 16.79 4.77 -19.13
CA ILE A 46 17.14 4.73 -20.55
C ILE A 46 16.93 6.11 -21.18
N GLU A 47 15.81 6.77 -20.90
CA GLU A 47 15.51 8.11 -21.43
C GLU A 47 16.52 9.15 -20.93
N GLU A 48 16.89 9.11 -19.65
CA GLU A 48 17.93 9.98 -19.08
C GLU A 48 19.29 9.75 -19.75
N THR A 49 19.66 8.48 -19.94
CA THR A 49 20.92 8.10 -20.62
C THR A 49 20.92 8.56 -22.08
N LEU A 50 19.80 8.38 -22.79
CA LEU A 50 19.65 8.79 -24.19
C LEU A 50 19.75 10.32 -24.33
N LYS A 51 19.08 11.08 -23.46
CA LYS A 51 19.17 12.56 -23.45
C LYS A 51 20.59 13.06 -23.21
N VAL A 52 21.34 12.39 -22.32
CA VAL A 52 22.76 12.72 -22.07
C VAL A 52 23.63 12.40 -23.29
N ALA A 53 23.38 11.27 -23.96
CA ALA A 53 24.09 10.91 -25.18
C ALA A 53 23.80 11.88 -26.35
N ASP A 54 22.54 12.29 -26.51
CA ASP A 54 22.09 13.22 -27.56
C ASP A 54 22.60 14.66 -27.34
N SER A 55 22.89 15.05 -26.09
CA SER A 55 23.41 16.36 -25.74
C SER A 55 24.63 16.24 -24.82
N PRO A 56 25.83 15.99 -25.38
CA PRO A 56 27.07 15.87 -24.62
C PRO A 56 27.58 17.23 -24.14
N LYS A 57 26.73 18.03 -23.49
CA LYS A 57 27.15 19.23 -22.75
C LYS A 57 27.64 18.79 -21.37
N SER A 58 28.90 18.34 -21.32
CA SER A 58 29.79 18.34 -20.14
C SER A 58 29.14 18.01 -18.78
N LYS A 59 28.28 16.99 -18.70
CA LYS A 59 27.85 16.41 -17.43
C LYS A 59 28.34 14.97 -17.39
N THR A 60 29.59 14.83 -16.98
CA THR A 60 30.16 13.56 -16.52
C THR A 60 29.32 13.08 -15.34
N LEU A 61 28.54 12.02 -15.54
CA LEU A 61 27.91 11.27 -14.47
C LEU A 61 28.83 10.10 -14.15
N PHE A 62 29.66 10.28 -13.12
CA PHE A 62 30.28 9.20 -12.36
C PHE A 62 29.53 9.04 -11.05
#